data_AF-R7S0G0-F1
#
_entry.id   AF-R7S0G0-F1
#
_cell.length_a   1.000
_cell.length_b   1.000
_cell.length_c   1.000
_cell.angle_alpha   90.00
_cell.angle_beta   90.00
_cell.angle_gamma   90.00
#
_symmetry.space_group_name_H-M   'P 1'
#
loop_
_entity.id
_entity.type
_entity.pdbx_description
1 polymer ?
#
loop_
_entity_poly.entity_id
_entity_poly.type
_entity_poly.pdbx_seq_one_letter_code
_entity_poly.pdbx_strand_id
1 'polypeptide(L)'
;MNLRRSKRRRACAGRTEDDDDAEPEKPQKKMKRMKVKGRLAGLVMLPIDVMAEIFSHLEPLDILYLSWTSKDFNSLLMSRSSVFIWKSAFANVPDMPGLPPDMNEAQYARLAFAPLCSFCNRPNIRKIDWRLRCRTCASCNDEIRIIPTKNAIPVPRRTTVVHCAGHSYYQCLKSDHDDFQKERTKRLPDMVGLVRWEREQKERLQRIEEHAVICEKWSDLRATVRATELAAIRQQRYTEWVRDIVIGAKTLTVHRRIMERLTKMGWGEEIADPETVYLLREETLVKQRKALTEREWAKISDLLIKRMEQLREIRLNREQRRKSYSSLCYNAGAI
;
A
#
# COMPACT_ATOMS: atom_id res chain seq x y z
N MET A 1 22.98 -64.44 34.15
CA MET A 1 22.20 -65.65 33.82
C MET A 1 22.13 -65.74 32.29
N ASN A 2 22.98 -66.54 31.64
CA ASN A 2 22.69 -67.90 31.16
C ASN A 2 21.35 -67.93 30.39
N LEU A 3 21.25 -68.27 29.09
CA LEU A 3 21.85 -69.38 28.32
C LEU A 3 21.83 -69.00 26.81
N ARG A 4 22.91 -69.22 26.03
CA ARG A 4 23.23 -70.42 25.18
C ARG A 4 22.15 -70.69 24.10
N ARG A 5 22.42 -71.03 22.83
CA ARG A 5 23.56 -71.57 22.04
C ARG A 5 23.14 -71.45 20.55
N SER A 6 23.96 -70.89 19.66
CA SER A 6 24.81 -71.60 18.68
C SER A 6 24.18 -72.75 17.87
N LYS A 7 24.15 -72.61 16.53
CA LYS A 7 24.62 -73.66 15.59
C LYS A 7 25.22 -73.07 14.31
N ARG A 8 26.46 -73.52 14.05
CA ARG A 8 27.39 -73.36 12.91
C ARG A 8 26.86 -74.06 11.63
N ARG A 9 26.91 -73.42 10.45
CA ARG A 9 27.93 -73.47 9.34
C ARG A 9 27.95 -74.71 8.42
N ARG A 10 28.12 -74.39 7.12
CA ARG A 10 28.65 -75.14 5.93
C ARG A 10 27.58 -75.61 4.93
N ALA A 11 27.78 -75.68 3.61
CA ALA A 11 28.60 -75.00 2.59
C ALA A 11 28.23 -75.63 1.21
N CYS A 12 28.32 -74.84 0.13
CA CYS A 12 28.60 -75.15 -1.31
C CYS A 12 27.80 -76.19 -2.13
N ALA A 13 27.31 -75.73 -3.30
CA ALA A 13 27.42 -76.25 -4.70
C ALA A 13 26.20 -75.72 -5.51
N GLY A 14 26.32 -74.82 -6.51
CA GLY A 14 26.78 -75.03 -7.91
C GLY A 14 25.66 -75.68 -8.75
N ARG A 15 25.22 -75.28 -9.97
CA ARG A 15 25.58 -74.29 -11.01
C ARG A 15 24.50 -74.40 -12.12
N THR A 16 24.17 -73.32 -12.84
CA THR A 16 23.78 -73.17 -14.28
C THR A 16 23.08 -71.79 -14.44
N GLU A 17 23.70 -70.80 -15.09
CA GLU A 17 23.59 -70.48 -16.55
C GLU A 17 22.18 -69.92 -16.83
N ASP A 18 21.92 -68.66 -17.24
CA ASP A 18 22.60 -67.79 -18.21
C ASP A 18 22.30 -66.27 -18.01
N ASP A 19 23.21 -65.48 -18.59
CA ASP A 19 23.24 -64.07 -19.03
C ASP A 19 21.99 -63.16 -18.91
N ASP A 20 22.19 -61.94 -18.37
CA ASP A 20 22.15 -60.70 -19.17
C ASP A 20 22.38 -59.45 -18.29
N ASP A 21 23.24 -58.56 -18.79
CA ASP A 21 23.65 -57.30 -18.19
C ASP A 21 22.48 -56.31 -18.01
N ALA A 22 22.19 -55.93 -16.77
CA ALA A 22 21.41 -54.74 -16.44
C ALA A 22 21.97 -54.05 -15.19
N GLU A 23 22.56 -52.87 -15.38
CA GLU A 23 22.91 -51.95 -14.30
C GLU A 23 21.69 -51.67 -13.40
N PRO A 24 21.81 -51.73 -12.06
CA PRO A 24 20.69 -51.42 -11.18
C PRO A 24 20.45 -49.92 -11.13
N GLU A 25 19.37 -49.47 -11.77
CA GLU A 25 18.82 -48.12 -11.58
C GLU A 25 18.63 -47.83 -10.08
N LYS A 26 19.24 -46.75 -9.60
CA LYS A 26 19.14 -46.29 -8.22
C LYS A 26 17.66 -46.01 -7.89
N PRO A 27 17.11 -46.54 -6.78
CA PRO A 27 15.71 -46.31 -6.45
C PRO A 27 15.49 -44.83 -6.14
N GLN A 28 14.75 -44.15 -7.01
CA GLN A 28 14.26 -42.80 -6.77
C GLN A 28 13.43 -42.81 -5.49
N LYS A 29 13.87 -42.06 -4.47
CA LYS A 29 13.14 -41.88 -3.20
C LYS A 29 11.76 -41.30 -3.51
N LYS A 30 10.73 -42.15 -3.45
CA LYS A 30 9.32 -41.71 -3.51
C LYS A 30 9.09 -40.66 -2.41
N MET A 31 8.85 -39.41 -2.81
CA MET A 31 8.44 -38.34 -1.90
C MET A 31 7.21 -38.82 -1.11
N LYS A 32 7.34 -38.89 0.22
CA LYS A 32 6.21 -39.16 1.10
C LYS A 32 5.15 -38.10 0.84
N ARG A 33 3.97 -38.52 0.36
CA ARG A 33 2.78 -37.66 0.22
C ARG A 33 2.39 -37.14 1.59
N MET A 34 2.90 -35.96 1.94
CA MET A 34 2.48 -35.22 3.13
C MET A 34 1.04 -34.77 2.90
N LYS A 35 0.15 -35.00 3.88
CA LYS A 35 -1.26 -34.60 3.79
C LYS A 35 -1.34 -33.07 3.71
N VAL A 36 -1.51 -32.56 2.49
CA VAL A 36 -1.69 -31.14 2.16
C VAL A 36 -2.97 -30.65 2.82
N LYS A 37 -2.88 -29.90 3.94
CA LYS A 37 -4.03 -29.25 4.58
C LYS A 37 -4.21 -27.85 3.99
N GLY A 38 -5.31 -27.64 3.25
CA GLY A 38 -5.73 -26.34 2.72
C GLY A 38 -5.49 -26.18 1.21
N ARG A 39 -6.35 -25.39 0.55
CA ARG A 39 -6.37 -25.20 -0.92
C ARG A 39 -5.06 -24.65 -1.50
N LEU A 40 -4.19 -24.04 -0.66
CA LEU A 40 -2.92 -23.42 -1.06
C LEU A 40 -1.67 -24.17 -0.59
N ALA A 41 -1.80 -25.26 0.17
CA ALA A 41 -0.62 -25.97 0.70
C ALA A 41 0.20 -26.67 -0.41
N GLY A 42 -0.32 -26.79 -1.63
CA GLY A 42 0.43 -27.23 -2.81
C GLY A 42 1.38 -26.17 -3.40
N LEU A 43 1.20 -24.88 -3.09
CA LEU A 43 2.04 -23.81 -3.65
C LEU A 43 3.50 -23.93 -3.19
N VAL A 44 3.73 -24.26 -1.92
CA VAL A 44 5.08 -24.50 -1.35
C VAL A 44 5.70 -25.82 -1.87
N MET A 45 4.90 -26.68 -2.51
CA MET A 45 5.36 -27.94 -3.11
C MET A 45 5.75 -27.78 -4.59
N LEU A 46 5.54 -26.60 -5.19
CA LEU A 46 5.98 -26.32 -6.55
C LEU A 46 7.51 -26.20 -6.61
N PRO A 47 8.14 -26.52 -7.75
CA PRO A 47 9.54 -26.18 -7.98
C PRO A 47 9.78 -24.68 -7.81
N ILE A 48 10.97 -24.32 -7.31
CA ILE A 48 11.35 -22.92 -7.07
C ILE A 48 11.23 -22.09 -8.36
N ASP A 49 11.57 -22.65 -9.51
CA ASP A 49 11.51 -21.95 -10.80
C ASP A 49 10.07 -21.54 -11.17
N VAL A 50 9.09 -22.41 -10.91
CA VAL A 50 7.68 -22.11 -11.17
C VAL A 50 7.17 -21.06 -10.20
N MET A 51 7.55 -21.14 -8.92
CA MET A 51 7.21 -20.10 -7.95
C MET A 51 7.83 -18.76 -8.33
N ALA A 52 9.08 -18.76 -8.77
CA ALA A 52 9.79 -17.57 -9.17
C ALA A 52 9.14 -16.91 -10.41
N GLU A 53 8.70 -17.69 -11.38
CA GLU A 53 7.93 -17.19 -12.53
C GLU A 53 6.62 -16.52 -12.09
N ILE A 54 5.84 -17.20 -11.23
CA ILE A 54 4.59 -16.64 -10.69
C ILE A 54 4.86 -15.33 -9.94
N PHE A 55 5.87 -15.33 -9.08
CA PHE A 55 6.24 -14.16 -8.27
C PHE A 55 6.81 -13.03 -9.12
N SER A 56 7.40 -13.31 -10.28
CA SER A 56 7.92 -12.29 -11.19
C SER A 56 6.83 -11.36 -11.75
N HIS A 57 5.56 -11.79 -11.74
CA HIS A 57 4.41 -11.00 -12.18
C HIS A 57 3.77 -10.14 -11.08
N LEU A 58 4.25 -10.24 -9.84
CA LEU A 58 3.66 -9.52 -8.69
C LEU A 58 4.30 -8.14 -8.50
N GLU A 59 3.61 -7.24 -7.79
CA GLU A 59 4.22 -5.98 -7.35
C GLU A 59 5.11 -6.21 -6.11
N PRO A 60 6.09 -5.31 -5.81
CA PRO A 60 7.00 -5.48 -4.69
C PRO A 60 6.30 -5.58 -3.32
N LEU A 61 5.12 -4.94 -3.19
CA LEU A 61 4.30 -5.03 -1.98
C LEU A 61 3.76 -6.44 -1.75
N ASP A 62 3.36 -7.12 -2.82
CA ASP A 62 2.81 -8.47 -2.74
C ASP A 62 3.92 -9.46 -2.36
N ILE A 63 5.11 -9.32 -2.95
CA ILE A 63 6.30 -10.11 -2.56
C ILE A 63 6.63 -9.90 -1.09
N LEU A 64 6.61 -8.64 -0.63
CA LEU A 64 6.85 -8.31 0.77
C LEU A 64 5.81 -8.97 1.68
N TYR A 65 4.52 -8.88 1.36
CA TYR A 65 3.47 -9.52 2.15
C TYR A 65 3.56 -11.04 2.13
N LEU A 66 3.83 -11.66 0.98
CA LEU A 66 4.06 -13.10 0.88
C LEU A 66 5.19 -13.55 1.81
N SER A 67 6.28 -12.79 1.86
CA SER A 67 7.41 -13.06 2.76
C SER A 67 7.02 -13.01 4.25
N TRP A 68 5.93 -12.35 4.63
CA TRP A 68 5.45 -12.27 6.02
C TRP A 68 4.42 -13.36 6.36
N THR A 69 3.82 -14.01 5.36
CA THR A 69 2.76 -15.01 5.58
C THR A 69 3.27 -16.38 6.03
N SER A 70 4.47 -16.79 5.63
CA SER A 70 5.04 -18.11 5.92
C SER A 70 6.54 -18.04 6.13
N LYS A 71 7.06 -18.89 7.02
CA LYS A 71 8.51 -19.05 7.23
C LYS A 71 9.23 -19.53 5.97
N ASP A 72 8.58 -20.40 5.19
CA ASP A 72 9.17 -20.94 3.96
C ASP A 72 9.29 -19.86 2.89
N PHE A 73 8.22 -19.06 2.69
CA PHE A 73 8.27 -17.92 1.78
C PHE A 73 9.22 -16.84 2.27
N ASN A 74 9.30 -16.60 3.58
CA ASN A 74 10.28 -15.69 4.13
C ASN A 74 11.71 -16.13 3.78
N SER A 75 12.03 -17.39 4.05
CA SER A 75 13.36 -17.95 3.78
C SER A 75 13.71 -17.94 2.29
N LEU A 76 12.72 -18.20 1.42
CA LEU A 76 12.93 -18.17 -0.03
C LEU A 76 13.12 -16.73 -0.53
N LEU A 77 12.17 -15.84 -0.24
CA LEU A 77 12.11 -14.49 -0.83
C LEU A 77 13.15 -13.53 -0.25
N MET A 78 13.58 -13.72 1.01
CA MET A 78 14.62 -12.88 1.63
C MET A 78 16.04 -13.39 1.35
N SER A 79 16.19 -14.52 0.65
CA SER A 79 17.50 -15.05 0.26
C SER A 79 18.12 -14.23 -0.88
N ARG A 80 19.46 -14.14 -0.89
CA ARG A 80 20.20 -13.48 -1.98
C ARG A 80 19.96 -14.12 -3.35
N SER A 81 19.70 -15.43 -3.38
CA SER A 81 19.37 -16.15 -4.63
C SER A 81 18.07 -15.66 -5.26
N SER A 82 17.17 -15.03 -4.50
CA SER A 82 15.87 -14.55 -4.98
C SER A 82 15.86 -13.07 -5.38
N VAL A 83 17.02 -12.42 -5.45
CA VAL A 83 17.12 -11.00 -5.87
C VAL A 83 16.49 -10.75 -7.24
N PHE A 84 16.59 -11.71 -8.16
CA PHE A 84 15.99 -11.60 -9.49
C PHE A 84 14.45 -11.49 -9.42
N ILE A 85 13.80 -12.16 -8.46
CA ILE A 85 12.34 -12.08 -8.24
C ILE A 85 11.96 -10.65 -7.85
N TRP A 86 12.71 -10.05 -6.92
CA TRP A 86 12.49 -8.66 -6.53
C TRP A 86 12.72 -7.68 -7.68
N LYS A 87 13.79 -7.87 -8.47
CA LYS A 87 14.05 -7.03 -9.64
C LYS A 87 12.90 -7.07 -10.65
N SER A 88 12.38 -8.26 -10.96
CA SER A 88 11.20 -8.41 -11.80
C SER A 88 9.97 -7.74 -11.19
N ALA A 89 9.75 -7.92 -9.89
CA ALA A 89 8.63 -7.27 -9.19
C ALA A 89 8.73 -5.74 -9.25
N PHE A 90 9.93 -5.17 -9.07
CA PHE A 90 10.14 -3.72 -9.21
C PHE A 90 9.95 -3.24 -10.66
N ALA A 91 10.30 -4.06 -11.66
CA ALA A 91 10.07 -3.74 -13.07
C ALA A 91 8.57 -3.68 -13.44
N ASN A 92 7.70 -4.34 -12.67
CA ASN A 92 6.24 -4.23 -12.84
C ASN A 92 5.67 -2.88 -12.37
N VAL A 93 6.46 -2.05 -11.69
CA VAL A 93 6.03 -0.73 -11.24
C VAL A 93 6.59 0.34 -12.17
N PRO A 94 5.74 1.02 -12.97
CA PRO A 94 6.19 2.04 -13.91
C PRO A 94 6.95 3.17 -13.23
N ASP A 95 8.03 3.59 -13.88
CA ASP A 95 8.88 4.74 -13.50
C ASP A 95 9.43 4.70 -12.08
N MET A 96 9.47 3.52 -11.45
CA MET A 96 10.00 3.34 -10.10
C MET A 96 11.46 3.83 -10.04
N PRO A 97 11.81 4.71 -9.09
CA PRO A 97 13.19 5.10 -8.90
C PRO A 97 14.06 3.88 -8.58
N GLY A 98 15.31 3.91 -9.07
CA GLY A 98 16.25 2.82 -8.82
C GLY A 98 16.50 2.57 -7.32
N LEU A 99 16.86 1.32 -7.00
CA LEU A 99 17.24 0.93 -5.64
C LEU A 99 18.45 1.76 -5.17
N PRO A 100 18.34 2.53 -4.07
CA PRO A 100 19.46 3.30 -3.57
C PRO A 100 20.49 2.39 -2.88
N PRO A 101 21.79 2.75 -2.87
CA PRO A 101 22.87 1.87 -2.39
C PRO A 101 22.83 1.60 -0.88
N ASP A 102 22.08 2.39 -0.11
CA ASP A 102 21.90 2.25 1.33
C ASP A 102 20.76 1.29 1.73
N MET A 103 20.04 0.71 0.76
CA MET A 103 18.89 -0.17 1.03
C MET A 103 18.95 -1.45 0.20
N ASN A 104 18.38 -2.52 0.74
CA ASN A 104 18.03 -3.71 -0.04
C ASN A 104 16.60 -3.64 -0.59
N GLU A 105 16.26 -4.57 -1.49
CA GLU A 105 14.99 -4.64 -2.20
C GLU A 105 13.79 -4.67 -1.24
N ALA A 106 13.86 -5.49 -0.19
CA ALA A 106 12.78 -5.64 0.79
C ALA A 106 12.58 -4.37 1.63
N GLN A 107 13.67 -3.72 2.05
CA GLN A 107 13.63 -2.44 2.75
C GLN A 107 13.01 -1.36 1.86
N TYR A 108 13.40 -1.31 0.59
CA TYR A 108 12.89 -0.31 -0.35
C TYR A 108 11.41 -0.53 -0.67
N ALA A 109 10.99 -1.79 -0.88
CA ALA A 109 9.60 -2.16 -1.07
C ALA A 109 8.75 -1.78 0.15
N ARG A 110 9.27 -2.05 1.36
CA ARG A 110 8.60 -1.67 2.61
C ARG A 110 8.43 -0.16 2.73
N LEU A 111 9.47 0.63 2.44
CA LEU A 111 9.40 2.09 2.48
C LEU A 111 8.37 2.63 1.47
N ALA A 112 8.49 2.20 0.22
CA ALA A 112 7.70 2.71 -0.89
C ALA A 112 6.22 2.33 -0.78
N PHE A 113 5.91 1.08 -0.42
CA PHE A 113 4.56 0.54 -0.60
C PHE A 113 3.84 0.14 0.69
N ALA A 114 4.55 -0.28 1.74
CA ALA A 114 3.89 -0.72 2.96
C ALA A 114 3.50 0.49 3.84
N PRO A 115 2.20 0.76 4.07
CA PRO A 115 1.74 1.93 4.84
C PRO A 115 1.86 1.68 6.36
N LEU A 116 3.04 1.23 6.80
CA LEU A 116 3.33 0.85 8.17
C LEU A 116 4.35 1.81 8.78
N CYS A 117 4.22 2.10 10.06
CA CYS A 117 5.27 2.80 10.81
C CYS A 117 6.57 1.96 10.81
N SER A 118 7.71 2.61 10.54
CA SER A 118 9.02 1.97 10.54
C SER A 118 9.43 1.44 11.93
N PHE A 119 8.86 1.99 13.00
CA PHE A 119 9.26 1.70 14.38
C PHE A 119 8.30 0.72 15.09
N CYS A 120 6.99 0.96 14.99
CA CYS A 120 5.98 0.18 15.72
C CYS A 120 5.02 -0.63 14.84
N ASN A 121 5.22 -0.65 13.51
CA ASN A 121 4.35 -1.35 12.55
C ASN A 121 2.88 -0.90 12.53
N ARG A 122 2.51 0.20 13.19
CA ARG A 122 1.15 0.74 13.14
C ARG A 122 0.74 0.98 11.68
N PRO A 123 -0.44 0.52 11.24
CA PRO A 123 -0.90 0.66 9.86
C PRO A 123 -1.37 2.09 9.53
N ASN A 124 -1.72 2.31 8.26
CA ASN A 124 -2.28 3.54 7.71
C ASN A 124 -1.36 4.77 7.74
N ILE A 125 -0.05 4.58 7.77
CA ILE A 125 0.91 5.69 7.67
C ILE A 125 1.20 5.95 6.20
N ARG A 126 0.48 6.90 5.61
CA ARG A 126 0.58 7.20 4.16
C ARG A 126 1.77 8.08 3.80
N LYS A 127 2.15 9.00 4.69
CA LYS A 127 3.27 9.92 4.46
C LYS A 127 4.60 9.17 4.55
N ILE A 128 5.39 9.25 3.48
CA ILE A 128 6.76 8.74 3.40
C ILE A 128 7.70 9.90 3.67
N ASP A 129 8.76 9.66 4.43
CA ASP A 129 9.90 10.56 4.52
C ASP A 129 11.07 9.93 3.75
N TRP A 130 11.24 10.33 2.48
CA TRP A 130 12.22 9.74 1.59
C TRP A 130 13.67 10.08 1.97
N ARG A 131 13.88 11.19 2.67
CA ARG A 131 15.19 11.61 3.19
C ARG A 131 15.56 10.82 4.43
N LEU A 132 14.62 10.64 5.36
CA LEU A 132 14.83 9.82 6.56
C LEU A 132 14.68 8.31 6.32
N ARG A 133 14.32 7.89 5.09
CA ARG A 133 14.06 6.49 4.73
C ARG A 133 13.01 5.80 5.62
N CYS A 134 12.01 6.54 6.11
CA CYS A 134 11.06 6.01 7.08
C CYS A 134 9.63 6.51 6.93
N ARG A 135 8.71 5.82 7.59
CA ARG A 135 7.34 6.25 7.85
C ARG A 135 7.17 6.34 9.37
N THR A 136 6.70 7.48 9.86
CA THR A 136 6.58 7.72 11.31
C THR A 136 5.15 8.03 11.68
N CYS A 137 4.59 7.29 12.64
CA CYS A 137 3.29 7.60 13.22
C CYS A 137 3.43 8.63 14.35
N ALA A 138 2.31 9.25 14.75
CA ALA A 138 2.33 10.28 15.80
C ALA A 138 2.92 9.78 17.14
N SER A 139 2.67 8.52 17.52
CA SER A 139 3.21 7.95 18.77
C SER A 139 4.70 7.63 18.71
N CYS A 140 5.30 7.59 17.52
CA CYS A 140 6.74 7.38 17.34
C CYS A 140 7.45 8.67 16.94
N ASN A 141 6.82 9.83 17.12
CA ASN A 141 7.46 11.12 16.84
C ASN A 141 8.67 11.36 17.75
N ASP A 142 8.70 10.70 18.91
CA ASP A 142 9.88 10.67 19.77
C ASP A 142 11.10 10.04 19.09
N GLU A 143 10.97 9.25 18.02
CA GLU A 143 12.13 8.75 17.27
C GLU A 143 12.81 9.85 16.41
N ILE A 144 12.16 11.01 16.30
CA ILE A 144 12.64 12.16 15.54
C ILE A 144 13.31 13.14 16.50
N ARG A 145 14.60 13.38 16.27
CA ARG A 145 15.39 14.37 17.00
C ARG A 145 15.28 15.73 16.34
N ILE A 146 15.08 16.78 17.15
CA ILE A 146 15.09 18.17 16.72
C ILE A 146 16.45 18.77 17.08
N ILE A 147 17.14 19.36 16.10
CA ILE A 147 18.50 19.89 16.28
C ILE A 147 18.55 21.33 15.77
N PRO A 148 19.12 22.29 16.51
CA PRO A 148 19.34 23.64 16.01
C PRO A 148 20.17 23.61 14.72
N THR A 149 19.77 24.37 13.71
CA THR A 149 20.47 24.48 12.42
C THR A 149 21.96 24.86 12.57
N LYS A 150 22.28 25.72 13.55
CA LYS A 150 23.66 26.08 13.92
C LYS A 150 24.53 24.90 14.39
N ASN A 151 23.91 23.82 14.87
CA ASN A 151 24.57 22.61 15.36
C ASN A 151 24.35 21.43 14.40
N ALA A 152 24.02 21.71 13.13
CA ALA A 152 23.70 20.67 12.17
C ALA A 152 24.91 19.77 11.91
N ILE A 153 24.69 18.47 12.07
CA ILE A 153 25.63 17.42 11.69
C ILE A 153 25.21 16.81 10.34
N PRO A 154 26.13 16.20 9.58
CA PRO A 154 25.83 15.59 8.29
C PRO A 154 25.10 14.24 8.45
N VAL A 155 23.84 14.30 8.89
CA VAL A 155 22.89 13.18 8.95
C VAL A 155 21.65 13.44 8.08
N PRO A 156 20.95 12.39 7.62
CA PRO A 156 19.71 12.56 6.88
C PRO A 156 18.71 13.38 7.69
N ARG A 157 18.08 14.36 7.03
CA ARG A 157 17.19 15.31 7.68
C ARG A 157 16.02 15.68 6.77
N ARG A 158 14.90 16.08 7.38
CA ARG A 158 13.78 16.67 6.64
C ARG A 158 14.19 17.99 6.00
N THR A 159 13.60 18.28 4.84
CA THR A 159 13.72 19.58 4.15
C THR A 159 13.07 20.69 4.97
N THR A 160 11.96 20.37 5.64
CA THR A 160 11.22 21.35 6.45
C THR A 160 12.04 21.77 7.66
N VAL A 161 12.39 23.05 7.69
CA VAL A 161 12.98 23.71 8.85
C VAL A 161 11.84 24.16 9.76
N VAL A 162 11.89 23.77 11.03
CA VAL A 162 10.95 24.23 12.04
C VAL A 162 11.49 25.54 12.59
N HIS A 163 10.67 26.60 12.60
CA HIS A 163 11.00 27.87 13.21
C HIS A 163 10.24 28.01 14.54
N CYS A 164 10.96 28.21 15.63
CA CYS A 164 10.37 28.41 16.96
C CYS A 164 11.22 29.41 17.74
N ALA A 165 10.58 30.42 18.33
CA ALA A 165 11.23 31.45 19.15
C ALA A 165 12.46 32.10 18.47
N GLY A 166 12.36 32.42 17.18
CA GLY A 166 13.46 33.04 16.42
C GLY A 166 14.62 32.09 16.04
N HIS A 167 14.49 30.79 16.33
CA HIS A 167 15.48 29.78 15.99
C HIS A 167 14.98 28.79 14.94
N SER A 168 15.89 28.35 14.10
CA SER A 168 15.65 27.38 13.03
C SER A 168 16.17 26.00 13.44
N TYR A 169 15.37 24.96 13.22
CA TYR A 169 15.68 23.59 13.61
C TYR A 169 15.50 22.60 12.45
N TYR A 170 16.41 21.63 12.36
CA TYR A 170 16.27 20.45 11.53
C TYR A 170 15.67 19.29 12.31
N GLN A 171 15.07 18.35 11.58
CA GLN A 171 14.56 17.10 12.12
C GLN A 171 15.29 15.92 11.48
N CYS A 172 15.85 15.02 12.29
CA CYS A 172 16.53 13.81 11.85
C CYS A 172 16.13 12.61 12.72
N LEU A 173 16.55 11.40 12.35
CA LEU A 173 16.37 10.23 13.22
C LEU A 173 17.28 10.32 14.45
N LYS A 174 16.78 9.92 15.62
CA LYS A 174 17.59 9.77 16.84
C LYS A 174 18.73 8.78 16.63
N SER A 175 18.45 7.62 16.02
CA SER A 175 19.44 6.60 15.68
C SER A 175 20.59 7.16 14.85
N ASP A 176 20.26 7.83 13.74
CA ASP A 176 21.27 8.37 12.82
C ASP A 176 22.14 9.44 13.49
N HIS A 177 21.52 10.29 14.31
CA HIS A 177 22.25 11.29 15.08
C HIS A 177 23.22 10.64 16.06
N ASP A 178 22.75 9.66 16.85
CA ASP A 178 23.53 9.07 17.91
C ASP A 178 24.66 8.20 17.35
N ASP A 179 24.41 7.47 16.25
CA ASP A 179 25.44 6.70 15.54
C ASP A 179 26.49 7.62 14.90
N PHE A 180 26.08 8.74 14.31
CA PHE A 180 27.02 9.74 13.80
C PHE A 180 27.93 10.29 14.89
N GLN A 181 27.38 10.66 16.04
CA GLN A 181 28.17 11.19 17.16
C GLN A 181 29.16 10.14 17.68
N LYS A 182 28.71 8.88 17.86
CA LYS A 182 29.60 7.78 18.28
C LYS A 182 30.77 7.60 17.31
N GLU A 183 30.49 7.55 16.01
CA GLU A 183 31.53 7.36 14.98
C GLU A 183 32.47 8.57 14.87
N ARG A 184 31.95 9.78 15.07
CA ARG A 184 32.75 11.01 15.13
C ARG A 184 33.69 10.99 16.33
N THR A 185 33.20 10.65 17.52
CA THR A 185 34.01 10.59 18.75
C THR A 185 35.17 9.61 18.62
N LYS A 186 34.94 8.44 18.02
CA LYS A 186 36.00 7.44 17.76
C LYS A 186 37.14 7.98 16.88
N ARG A 187 36.84 8.95 16.01
CA ARG A 187 37.78 9.52 15.04
C ARG A 187 38.44 10.82 15.50
N LEU A 188 38.04 11.38 16.65
CA LEU A 188 38.66 12.59 17.21
C LEU A 188 40.19 12.52 17.34
N PRO A 189 40.82 11.37 17.68
CA PRO A 189 42.28 11.30 17.75
C PRO A 189 42.99 11.45 16.39
N ASP A 190 42.32 11.12 15.27
CA ASP A 190 42.85 11.24 13.91
C ASP A 190 42.11 12.35 13.16
N MET A 191 42.62 13.57 13.27
CA MET A 191 41.99 14.75 12.66
C MET A 191 41.94 14.67 11.13
N VAL A 192 42.93 14.05 10.48
CA VAL A 192 42.97 13.92 9.01
C VAL A 192 41.91 12.91 8.56
N GLY A 193 41.83 11.76 9.24
CA GLY A 193 40.80 10.76 9.00
C GLY A 193 39.39 11.29 9.30
N LEU A 194 39.23 12.11 10.34
CA LEU A 194 37.96 12.74 10.70
C LEU A 194 37.46 13.66 9.59
N VAL A 195 38.31 14.56 9.09
CA VAL A 195 37.93 15.50 8.01
C VAL A 195 37.57 14.75 6.73
N ARG A 196 38.31 13.69 6.39
CA ARG A 196 38.01 12.83 5.23
C ARG A 196 36.64 12.16 5.40
N TRP A 197 36.41 11.54 6.55
CA TRP A 197 35.14 10.87 6.85
C TRP A 197 33.96 11.85 6.86
N GLU A 198 34.09 13.05 7.43
CA GLU A 198 33.02 14.06 7.40
C GLU A 198 32.67 14.49 5.97
N ARG A 199 33.65 14.54 5.06
CA ARG A 199 33.41 14.79 3.64
C ARG A 199 32.63 13.64 3.00
N GLU A 200 33.02 12.40 3.24
CA GLU A 200 32.29 11.21 2.76
C GLU A 200 30.85 11.18 3.27
N GLN A 201 30.59 11.60 4.52
CA GLN A 201 29.24 11.71 5.05
C GLN A 201 28.42 12.77 4.31
N LYS A 202 29.01 13.93 3.99
CA LYS A 202 28.33 14.96 3.18
C LYS A 202 27.98 14.45 1.78
N GLU A 203 28.90 13.76 1.11
CA GLU A 203 28.66 13.16 -0.19
C GLU A 203 27.58 12.07 -0.13
N ARG A 204 27.57 11.25 0.92
CA ARG A 204 26.52 10.27 1.18
C ARG A 204 25.16 10.95 1.31
N LEU A 205 25.06 12.06 2.05
CA LEU A 205 23.80 12.80 2.18
C LEU A 205 23.33 13.40 0.87
N GLN A 206 24.26 13.89 0.05
CA GLN A 206 23.91 14.40 -1.27
C GLN A 206 23.26 13.31 -2.13
N ARG A 207 23.80 12.09 -2.12
CA ARG A 207 23.18 10.95 -2.83
C ARG A 207 21.79 10.61 -2.30
N ILE A 208 21.60 10.65 -0.98
CA ILE A 208 20.29 10.43 -0.36
C ILE A 208 19.31 11.53 -0.77
N GLU A 209 19.75 12.78 -0.80
CA GLU A 209 18.95 13.95 -1.19
C GLU A 209 18.50 13.84 -2.66
N GLU A 210 19.44 13.59 -3.57
CA GLU A 210 19.16 13.42 -5.00
C GLU A 210 18.16 12.29 -5.23
N HIS A 211 18.36 11.14 -4.59
CA HIS A 211 17.43 10.01 -4.67
C HIS A 211 16.06 10.32 -4.07
N ALA A 212 16.01 11.02 -2.93
CA ALA A 212 14.76 11.37 -2.26
C ALA A 212 13.90 12.30 -3.13
N VAL A 213 14.51 13.28 -3.81
CA VAL A 213 13.80 14.18 -4.74
C VAL A 213 13.16 13.40 -5.89
N ILE A 214 13.86 12.40 -6.44
CA ILE A 214 13.32 11.54 -7.50
C ILE A 214 12.14 10.73 -6.95
N CYS A 215 12.28 10.14 -5.76
CA CYS A 215 11.22 9.36 -5.14
C CYS A 215 9.97 10.19 -4.81
N GLU A 216 10.14 11.43 -4.35
CA GLU A 216 9.03 12.35 -4.08
C GLU A 216 8.21 12.60 -5.34
N LYS A 217 8.88 13.02 -6.43
CA LYS A 217 8.24 13.26 -7.73
C LYS A 217 7.48 12.04 -8.24
N TRP A 218 8.11 10.86 -8.18
CA TRP A 218 7.47 9.61 -8.56
C TRP A 218 6.24 9.30 -7.70
N SER A 219 6.36 9.45 -6.38
CA SER A 219 5.26 9.16 -5.45
C SER A 219 4.07 10.10 -5.62
N ASP A 220 4.33 11.38 -5.88
CA ASP A 220 3.30 12.38 -6.15
C ASP A 220 2.59 12.10 -7.48
N LEU A 221 3.35 11.78 -8.53
CA LEU A 221 2.78 11.40 -9.82
C LEU A 221 1.88 10.17 -9.68
N ARG A 222 2.34 9.10 -9.01
CA ARG A 222 1.52 7.90 -8.79
C ARG A 222 0.26 8.20 -7.97
N ALA A 223 0.35 9.08 -6.96
CA ALA A 223 -0.81 9.50 -6.18
C ALA A 223 -1.83 10.27 -7.03
N THR A 224 -1.37 11.16 -7.92
CA THR A 224 -2.25 11.90 -8.84
C THR A 224 -2.92 10.97 -9.85
N VAL A 225 -2.18 10.07 -10.51
CA VAL A 225 -2.74 9.07 -11.43
C VAL A 225 -3.81 8.25 -10.72
N ARG A 226 -3.51 7.72 -9.54
CA ARG A 226 -4.48 6.92 -8.78
C ARG A 226 -5.72 7.72 -8.40
N ALA A 227 -5.57 9.00 -8.06
CA ALA A 227 -6.71 9.87 -7.77
C ALA A 227 -7.57 10.10 -9.02
N THR A 228 -6.96 10.29 -10.19
CA THR A 228 -7.68 10.45 -11.46
C THR A 228 -8.42 9.19 -11.90
N GLU A 229 -7.81 8.00 -11.78
CA GLU A 229 -8.48 6.72 -12.02
C GLU A 229 -9.72 6.55 -11.13
N LEU A 230 -9.57 6.83 -9.84
CA LEU A 230 -10.67 6.74 -8.88
C LEU A 230 -11.78 7.76 -9.21
N ALA A 231 -11.43 8.96 -9.65
CA ALA A 231 -12.39 9.95 -10.11
C ALA A 231 -13.13 9.50 -11.38
N ALA A 232 -12.42 8.94 -12.36
CA ALA A 232 -12.99 8.39 -13.57
C ALA A 232 -13.97 7.24 -13.28
N ILE A 233 -13.60 6.31 -12.39
CA ILE A 233 -14.50 5.22 -11.94
C ILE A 233 -15.75 5.79 -11.25
N ARG A 234 -15.61 6.82 -10.41
CA ARG A 234 -16.74 7.48 -9.75
C ARG A 234 -17.67 8.16 -10.75
N GLN A 235 -17.10 8.78 -11.79
CA GLN A 235 -17.83 9.43 -12.88
C GLN A 235 -18.54 8.40 -13.76
N GLN A 236 -17.88 7.30 -14.13
CA GLN A 236 -18.50 6.22 -14.88
C GLN A 236 -19.74 5.69 -14.15
N ARG A 237 -19.59 5.36 -12.86
CA ARG A 237 -20.72 4.93 -12.01
C ARG A 237 -21.82 5.99 -11.90
N TYR A 238 -21.50 7.28 -12.04
CA TYR A 238 -22.50 8.34 -12.07
C TYR A 238 -23.25 8.34 -13.40
N THR A 239 -22.55 8.26 -14.54
CA THR A 239 -23.18 8.21 -15.86
C THR A 239 -24.08 6.98 -16.05
N GLU A 240 -23.64 5.82 -15.57
CA GLU A 240 -24.45 4.60 -15.53
C GLU A 240 -25.68 4.78 -14.64
N TRP A 241 -25.51 5.39 -13.47
CA TRP A 241 -26.61 5.67 -12.55
C TRP A 241 -27.66 6.64 -13.12
N VAL A 242 -27.24 7.74 -13.75
CA VAL A 242 -28.16 8.68 -14.43
C VAL A 242 -28.89 7.97 -15.57
N ARG A 243 -28.17 7.15 -16.35
CA ARG A 243 -28.76 6.34 -17.43
C ARG A 243 -29.83 5.40 -16.89
N ASP A 244 -29.57 4.70 -15.79
CA ASP A 244 -30.53 3.77 -15.16
C ASP A 244 -31.79 4.48 -14.66
N ILE A 245 -31.65 5.69 -14.10
CA ILE A 245 -32.79 6.54 -13.69
C ILE A 245 -33.62 6.98 -14.90
N VAL A 246 -32.97 7.49 -15.94
CA VAL A 246 -33.64 8.08 -17.12
C VAL A 246 -34.28 7.03 -18.02
N ILE A 247 -33.63 5.88 -18.22
CA ILE A 247 -34.11 4.81 -19.11
C ILE A 247 -35.09 3.87 -18.40
N GLY A 248 -35.27 4.00 -17.07
CA GLY A 248 -36.17 3.13 -16.31
C GLY A 248 -35.72 1.66 -16.30
N ALA A 249 -34.44 1.41 -16.56
CA ALA A 249 -33.87 0.07 -16.61
C ALA A 249 -33.87 -0.57 -15.21
N LYS A 250 -34.16 -1.87 -15.20
CA LYS A 250 -34.68 -2.69 -14.09
C LYS A 250 -33.70 -3.00 -12.96
N THR A 251 -32.73 -2.15 -12.66
CA THR A 251 -31.84 -2.37 -11.51
C THR A 251 -32.51 -1.85 -10.24
N LEU A 252 -32.92 -2.78 -9.37
CA LEU A 252 -33.49 -2.56 -8.03
C LEU A 252 -32.46 -1.94 -7.06
N THR A 253 -31.87 -0.80 -7.41
CA THR A 253 -30.94 -0.11 -6.52
C THR A 253 -31.72 0.53 -5.37
N VAL A 254 -31.22 0.38 -4.15
CA VAL A 254 -31.72 1.03 -2.92
C VAL A 254 -32.10 2.50 -3.14
N HIS A 255 -31.32 3.18 -3.98
CA HIS A 255 -31.51 4.57 -4.39
C HIS A 255 -32.88 4.81 -5.03
N ARG A 256 -33.34 3.97 -5.96
CA ARG A 256 -34.65 4.12 -6.61
C ARG A 256 -35.78 4.04 -5.60
N ARG A 257 -35.70 3.09 -4.65
CA ARG A 257 -36.71 2.95 -3.58
C ARG A 257 -36.72 4.15 -2.65
N ILE A 258 -35.55 4.71 -2.34
CA ILE A 258 -35.42 5.95 -1.56
C ILE A 258 -36.08 7.11 -2.34
N MET A 259 -35.74 7.29 -3.62
CA MET A 259 -36.33 8.34 -4.46
C MET A 259 -37.85 8.20 -4.57
N GLU A 260 -38.37 7.00 -4.85
CA GLU A 260 -39.81 6.75 -4.92
C GLU A 260 -40.53 7.08 -3.60
N ARG A 261 -39.93 6.73 -2.46
CA ARG A 261 -40.51 7.08 -1.14
C ARG A 261 -40.47 8.58 -0.89
N LEU A 262 -39.38 9.26 -1.25
CA LEU A 262 -39.28 10.71 -1.12
C LEU A 262 -40.26 11.45 -2.04
N THR A 263 -40.44 11.00 -3.28
CA THR A 263 -41.46 11.53 -4.19
C THR A 263 -42.86 11.36 -3.58
N LYS A 264 -43.16 10.19 -2.99
CA LYS A 264 -44.43 9.96 -2.27
C LYS A 264 -44.59 10.86 -1.03
N MET A 265 -43.49 11.30 -0.43
CA MET A 265 -43.47 12.25 0.69
C MET A 265 -43.49 13.72 0.25
N GLY A 266 -43.65 14.02 -1.04
CA GLY A 266 -43.78 15.38 -1.56
C GLY A 266 -42.48 16.05 -2.01
N TRP A 267 -41.37 15.32 -2.09
CA TRP A 267 -40.07 15.85 -2.54
C TRP A 267 -39.82 15.68 -4.04
N GLY A 268 -40.87 15.50 -4.84
CA GLY A 268 -40.76 15.22 -6.27
C GLY A 268 -40.09 16.35 -7.06
N GLU A 269 -40.30 17.61 -6.67
CA GLU A 269 -39.70 18.77 -7.34
C GLU A 269 -38.19 18.86 -7.09
N GLU A 270 -37.75 18.58 -5.86
CA GLU A 270 -36.33 18.47 -5.51
C GLU A 270 -35.64 17.31 -6.25
N ILE A 271 -36.34 16.19 -6.42
CA ILE A 271 -35.81 15.01 -7.15
C ILE A 271 -35.79 15.26 -8.66
N ALA A 272 -36.57 16.20 -9.19
CA ALA A 272 -36.50 16.60 -10.59
C ALA A 272 -35.28 17.49 -10.90
N ASP A 273 -34.66 18.09 -9.89
CA ASP A 273 -33.47 18.94 -10.05
C ASP A 273 -32.17 18.11 -10.14
N PRO A 274 -31.43 18.15 -11.27
CA PRO A 274 -30.21 17.34 -11.45
C PRO A 274 -29.11 17.56 -10.40
N GLU A 275 -28.99 18.78 -9.88
CA GLU A 275 -27.98 19.12 -8.87
C GLU A 275 -28.35 18.57 -7.50
N THR A 276 -29.62 18.69 -7.11
CA THR A 276 -30.15 18.09 -5.88
C THR A 276 -29.98 16.58 -5.89
N VAL A 277 -30.26 15.94 -7.02
CA VAL A 277 -30.06 14.51 -7.25
C VAL A 277 -28.57 14.11 -7.14
N TYR A 278 -27.66 14.94 -7.64
CA TYR A 278 -26.20 14.75 -7.48
C TYR A 278 -25.76 14.84 -6.01
N LEU A 279 -26.20 15.88 -5.29
CA LEU A 279 -25.85 16.08 -3.88
C LEU A 279 -26.43 14.97 -2.99
N LEU A 280 -27.65 14.52 -3.25
CA LEU A 280 -28.29 13.44 -2.52
C LEU A 280 -27.59 12.09 -2.71
N ARG A 281 -26.99 11.83 -3.89
CA ARG A 281 -26.16 10.64 -4.12
C ARG A 281 -24.91 10.62 -3.24
N GLU A 282 -24.32 11.79 -2.99
CA GLU A 282 -23.12 11.87 -2.16
C GLU A 282 -23.39 11.59 -0.67
N GLU A 283 -24.66 11.57 -0.27
CA GLU A 283 -25.08 11.24 1.09
C GLU A 283 -24.77 9.80 1.50
N THR A 284 -24.15 9.69 2.67
CA THR A 284 -23.77 8.41 3.26
C THR A 284 -24.96 7.51 3.54
N LEU A 285 -26.12 8.11 3.86
CA LEU A 285 -27.39 7.43 4.09
C LEU A 285 -27.95 6.77 2.83
N VAL A 286 -27.67 7.35 1.66
CA VAL A 286 -28.14 6.86 0.36
C VAL A 286 -27.15 5.83 -0.22
N LYS A 287 -25.85 5.95 0.09
CA LYS A 287 -24.76 5.04 -0.32
C LYS A 287 -24.78 3.64 0.32
N GLN A 288 -25.87 3.24 0.98
CA GLN A 288 -25.95 1.95 1.67
C GLN A 288 -26.05 0.78 0.69
N ARG A 289 -25.27 -0.28 0.95
CA ARG A 289 -25.32 -1.56 0.19
C ARG A 289 -26.42 -2.50 0.67
N LYS A 290 -27.05 -2.22 1.83
CA LYS A 290 -28.09 -3.05 2.43
C LYS A 290 -29.44 -2.78 1.77
N ALA A 291 -30.24 -3.83 1.60
CA ALA A 291 -31.55 -3.72 0.97
C ALA A 291 -32.50 -2.92 1.85
N LEU A 292 -33.10 -1.85 1.32
CA LEU A 292 -34.00 -0.98 2.07
C LEU A 292 -35.24 -1.75 2.59
N THR A 293 -35.20 -2.14 3.86
CA THR A 293 -36.34 -2.70 4.61
C THR A 293 -37.10 -1.59 5.34
N GLU A 294 -38.35 -1.83 5.76
CA GLU A 294 -39.12 -0.83 6.52
C GLU A 294 -38.40 -0.35 7.79
N ARG A 295 -37.73 -1.28 8.49
CA ARG A 295 -36.96 -0.98 9.69
C ARG A 295 -35.73 -0.12 9.42
N GLU A 296 -35.11 -0.29 8.26
CA GLU A 296 -33.98 0.55 7.84
C GLU A 296 -34.45 1.91 7.35
N TRP A 297 -35.57 1.96 6.62
CA TRP A 297 -36.19 3.22 6.21
C TRP A 297 -36.55 4.09 7.41
N ALA A 298 -37.20 3.54 8.43
CA ALA A 298 -37.55 4.28 9.65
C ALA A 298 -36.33 4.86 10.40
N LYS A 299 -35.14 4.29 10.21
CA LYS A 299 -33.90 4.80 10.81
C LYS A 299 -33.26 5.92 10.00
N ILE A 300 -33.43 5.89 8.68
CA ILE A 300 -32.80 6.87 7.79
C ILE A 300 -33.75 7.99 7.38
N SER A 301 -35.07 7.80 7.44
CA SER A 301 -36.10 8.71 6.92
C SER A 301 -35.94 10.12 7.46
N ASP A 302 -35.83 10.27 8.78
CA ASP A 302 -35.85 11.58 9.43
C ASP A 302 -34.57 12.36 9.11
N LEU A 303 -33.43 11.67 9.09
CA LEU A 303 -32.16 12.24 8.68
C LEU A 303 -32.15 12.61 7.20
N LEU A 304 -32.82 11.82 6.36
CA LEU A 304 -32.92 12.07 4.93
C LEU A 304 -33.84 13.26 4.63
N ILE A 305 -34.96 13.37 5.33
CA ILE A 305 -35.90 14.50 5.22
C ILE A 305 -35.21 15.80 5.62
N LYS A 306 -34.51 15.82 6.77
CA LYS A 306 -33.70 16.96 7.18
C LYS A 306 -32.66 17.34 6.13
N ARG A 307 -32.08 16.35 5.45
CA ARG A 307 -31.16 16.61 4.35
C ARG A 307 -31.86 17.17 3.11
N MET A 308 -33.05 16.66 2.77
CA MET A 308 -33.86 17.19 1.66
C MET A 308 -34.29 18.65 1.87
N GLU A 309 -34.58 19.05 3.11
CA GLU A 309 -34.84 20.46 3.47
C GLU A 309 -33.65 21.36 3.14
N GLN A 310 -32.44 20.94 3.52
CA GLN A 310 -31.21 21.67 3.18
C GLN A 310 -31.00 21.77 1.66
N LEU A 311 -31.28 20.68 0.93
CA LEU A 311 -31.14 20.66 -0.52
C LEU A 311 -32.18 21.56 -1.21
N ARG A 312 -33.42 21.61 -0.67
CA ARG A 312 -34.45 22.55 -1.12
C ARG A 312 -33.98 24.00 -0.93
N GLU A 313 -33.39 24.34 0.20
CA GLU A 313 -32.86 25.68 0.44
C GLU A 313 -31.74 26.04 -0.55
N ILE A 314 -30.82 25.10 -0.83
CA ILE A 314 -29.77 25.28 -1.84
C ILE A 314 -30.38 25.52 -3.23
N ARG A 315 -31.39 24.73 -3.63
CA ARG A 315 -32.11 24.90 -4.90
C ARG A 315 -32.73 26.30 -4.99
N LEU A 316 -33.49 26.70 -3.98
CA LEU A 316 -34.19 27.99 -3.94
C LEU A 316 -33.22 29.17 -3.98
N ASN A 317 -32.13 29.12 -3.21
CA ASN A 317 -31.10 30.16 -3.21
C ASN A 317 -30.43 30.31 -4.59
N ARG A 318 -30.18 29.20 -5.28
CA ARG A 318 -29.62 29.21 -6.63
C ARG A 318 -30.62 29.78 -7.64
N GLU A 319 -31.90 29.42 -7.54
CA GLU A 319 -32.96 29.97 -8.39
C GLU A 319 -33.13 31.48 -8.18
N GLN A 320 -33.11 31.95 -6.94
CA GLN A 320 -33.15 33.37 -6.59
C GLN A 320 -31.95 34.13 -7.15
N ARG A 321 -30.74 33.58 -6.99
CA ARG A 321 -29.52 34.16 -7.60
C ARG A 321 -29.66 34.23 -9.12
N ARG A 322 -30.13 33.16 -9.78
CA ARG A 322 -30.30 33.15 -11.25
C ARG A 322 -31.31 34.21 -11.71
N LYS A 323 -32.42 34.40 -10.98
CA LYS A 323 -33.41 35.44 -11.26
C LYS A 323 -32.81 36.85 -11.09
N SER A 324 -32.04 37.07 -10.02
CA SER A 324 -31.37 38.35 -9.76
C SER A 324 -30.30 38.70 -10.80
N TYR A 325 -29.49 37.72 -11.23
CA TYR A 325 -28.53 37.91 -12.32
C TYR A 325 -29.24 38.17 -13.65
N SER A 326 -30.31 37.43 -13.98
CA SER A 326 -31.09 37.66 -15.20
C SER A 326 -31.74 39.05 -15.25
N SER A 327 -32.21 39.58 -14.12
CA SER A 327 -32.76 40.95 -14.05
C SER A 327 -31.68 42.04 -14.17
N LEU A 328 -30.46 41.79 -13.67
CA LEU A 328 -29.33 42.71 -13.80
C LEU A 328 -28.82 42.76 -15.26
N CYS A 329 -28.76 41.61 -15.96
CA CYS A 329 -28.36 41.56 -17.36
C CYS A 329 -29.38 42.22 -18.31
N TYR A 330 -30.68 42.07 -18.04
CA TYR A 330 -31.74 42.74 -18.81
C TYR A 330 -31.68 44.27 -18.66
N ASN A 331 -31.34 44.79 -17.47
CA ASN A 331 -31.21 46.22 -17.23
C ASN A 331 -29.88 46.82 -17.77
N ALA A 332 -28.85 46.01 -17.96
CA ALA A 332 -27.56 46.45 -18.50
C ALA A 332 -27.48 46.43 -20.04
N GLY A 333 -28.40 45.74 -20.73
CA GLY A 333 -28.49 45.69 -22.19
C GLY A 333 -29.46 46.70 -22.83
N ALA A 334 -29.99 47.65 -22.04
CA ALA A 334 -30.97 48.65 -22.46
C ALA A 334 -30.40 50.09 -22.43
N ILE A 335 -29.09 50.25 -22.58
CA ILE A 335 -28.40 51.56 -22.69
C ILE A 335 -27.84 51.72 -24.10
#